data_AF-B2I9C8-F1
#
_entry.id   AF-B2I9C8-F1
#
_cell.length_a   1.000
_cell.length_b   1.000
_cell.length_c   1.000
_cell.angle_alpha   90.00
_cell.angle_beta   90.00
_cell.angle_gamma   90.00
#
_symmetry.space_group_name_H-M   'P 1'
#
loop_
_entity.id
_entity.type
_entity.pdbx_description
1 polymer ?
#
loop_
_entity_poly.entity_id
_entity_poly.type
_entity_poly.pdbx_seq_one_letter_code
_entity_poly.pdbx_strand_id
1 'polypeptide(L)'
;MYVVIVHNLFLMEKSESVTQLMSHFLPMNIQLNGQCRCIPETSSIAGLLAEEGFSERRVAVEVNGEIVPRTLHVNYVLREGDRVEIVHALGGG
;
A
#
# COMPACT_ATOMS: atom_id res chain seq x y z
N MET A 1 -8.61 6.21 13.54
CA MET A 1 -9.30 4.97 14.01
C MET A 1 -8.40 3.75 13.93
N TYR A 2 -7.68 3.53 12.81
CA TYR A 2 -6.74 2.42 12.62
C TYR A 2 -5.62 2.36 13.69
N VAL A 3 -4.98 3.50 13.98
CA VAL A 3 -3.90 3.60 14.98
C VAL A 3 -4.35 3.21 16.40
N VAL A 4 -5.61 3.51 16.76
CA VAL A 4 -6.16 3.21 18.10
C VAL A 4 -6.48 1.72 18.24
N ILE A 5 -6.95 1.07 17.16
CA ILE A 5 -7.26 -0.37 17.16
C ILE A 5 -5.96 -1.19 17.31
N VAL A 6 -4.91 -0.82 16.58
CA VAL A 6 -3.60 -1.51 16.68
C VAL A 6 -2.96 -1.27 18.06
N HIS A 7 -3.06 -0.05 18.60
CA HIS A 7 -2.52 0.28 19.92
C HIS A 7 -3.26 -0.44 21.06
N ASN A 8 -4.59 -0.56 20.99
CA ASN A 8 -5.36 -1.31 21.98
C ASN A 8 -5.17 -2.83 21.85
N LEU A 9 -4.91 -3.35 20.64
CA LEU A 9 -4.59 -4.76 20.42
C LEU A 9 -3.18 -5.11 20.94
N PHE A 10 -2.22 -4.17 20.85
CA PHE A 10 -0.87 -4.30 21.40
C PHE A 10 -0.85 -4.45 22.94
N LEU A 11 -1.87 -3.93 23.64
CA LEU A 11 -1.99 -4.03 25.10
C LEU A 11 -2.61 -5.35 25.58
N MET A 12 -3.20 -6.18 24.70
CA MET A 12 -3.83 -7.45 25.07
C MET A 12 -3.08 -8.65 24.47
N GLU A 13 -2.40 -9.37 25.37
CA GLU A 13 -1.81 -10.71 25.24
C GLU A 13 -0.59 -10.91 24.32
N LYS A 14 0.55 -11.12 25.01
CA LYS A 14 1.77 -11.78 24.51
C LYS A 14 1.51 -13.25 24.14
N SER A 15 0.78 -13.52 23.05
CA SER A 15 0.78 -14.84 22.42
C SER A 15 1.65 -14.81 21.15
N GLU A 16 2.47 -15.84 20.94
CA GLU A 16 3.37 -15.92 19.78
C GLU A 16 2.59 -15.89 18.45
N SER A 17 1.36 -16.41 18.44
CA SER A 17 0.46 -16.36 17.28
C SER A 17 -0.04 -14.96 16.94
N VAL A 18 -0.33 -14.11 17.94
CA VAL A 18 -0.70 -12.70 17.71
C VAL A 18 0.50 -11.91 17.24
N THR A 19 1.68 -12.16 17.81
CA THR A 19 2.92 -11.50 17.36
C THR A 19 3.20 -11.82 15.89
N GLN A 20 3.07 -13.08 15.47
CA GLN A 20 3.32 -13.49 14.08
C GLN A 20 2.26 -12.98 13.09
N LEU A 21 1.00 -12.90 13.50
CA LEU A 21 -0.05 -12.25 12.70
C LEU A 21 0.19 -10.74 12.59
N MET A 22 0.53 -10.08 13.71
CA MET A 22 0.80 -8.64 13.73
C MET A 22 2.05 -8.27 12.93
N SER A 23 3.08 -9.11 12.89
CA SER A 23 4.25 -8.93 12.01
C SER A 23 3.84 -8.77 10.54
N HIS A 24 2.86 -9.54 10.08
CA HIS A 24 2.36 -9.49 8.70
C HIS A 24 1.50 -8.25 8.40
N PHE A 25 1.08 -7.52 9.44
CA PHE A 25 0.31 -6.28 9.35
C PHE A 25 1.12 -5.05 9.83
N LEU A 26 2.44 -5.19 9.99
CA LEU A 26 3.26 -4.04 10.32
C LEU A 26 3.19 -3.00 9.20
N PRO A 27 3.17 -1.71 9.56
CA PRO A 27 3.21 -0.65 8.58
C PRO A 27 4.63 -0.56 8.00
N MET A 28 4.72 -0.58 6.68
CA MET A 28 5.91 -0.28 5.90
C MET A 28 5.85 1.14 5.31
N ASN A 29 7.00 1.77 5.11
CA ASN A 29 7.09 3.08 4.48
C ASN A 29 7.37 2.96 2.99
N ILE A 30 6.62 3.73 2.20
CA ILE A 30 6.88 3.95 0.78
C ILE A 30 6.99 5.45 0.50
N GLN A 31 7.50 5.82 -0.67
CA GLN A 31 7.27 7.14 -1.24
C GLN A 31 6.10 7.07 -2.20
N LEU A 32 5.04 7.84 -1.96
CA LEU A 32 3.89 7.96 -2.84
C LEU A 32 3.82 9.39 -3.36
N ASN A 33 3.94 9.59 -4.67
CA ASN A 33 3.94 10.90 -5.32
C ASN A 33 4.93 11.88 -4.64
N GLY A 34 6.13 11.41 -4.34
CA GLY A 34 7.16 12.16 -3.61
C GLY A 34 6.94 12.36 -2.09
N GLN A 35 5.86 11.83 -1.50
CA GLN A 35 5.59 11.95 -0.06
C GLN A 35 5.78 10.62 0.68
N CYS A 36 6.45 10.63 1.84
CA CYS A 36 6.58 9.43 2.67
C CYS A 36 5.21 9.01 3.22
N ARG A 37 4.92 7.72 3.13
CA ARG A 37 3.64 7.15 3.57
C ARG A 37 3.80 5.78 4.20
N CYS A 38 3.12 5.55 5.32
CA CYS A 38 3.01 4.25 5.95
C CYS A 38 1.80 3.48 5.41
N ILE A 39 2.00 2.25 4.95
CA ILE A 39 0.95 1.34 4.46
C ILE A 39 1.18 -0.07 5.02
N PRO A 40 0.15 -0.94 5.12
CA PRO A 40 0.35 -2.34 5.50
C PRO A 40 1.34 -3.07 4.57
N GLU A 41 2.16 -3.98 5.11
CA GLU A 41 3.10 -4.81 4.33
C GLU A 41 2.45 -5.66 3.23
N THR A 42 1.15 -5.93 3.34
CA THR A 42 0.38 -6.74 2.37
C THR A 42 -0.34 -5.89 1.32
N SER A 43 -0.11 -4.58 1.30
CA SER A 43 -0.79 -3.68 0.37
C SER A 43 -0.33 -3.90 -1.06
N SER A 44 -1.28 -4.25 -1.93
CA SER A 44 -1.09 -4.22 -3.37
C SER A 44 -1.29 -2.82 -3.94
N ILE A 45 -0.84 -2.60 -5.18
CA ILE A 45 -1.12 -1.34 -5.90
C ILE A 45 -2.63 -1.07 -5.95
N ALA A 46 -3.45 -2.08 -6.23
CA ALA A 46 -4.91 -1.92 -6.25
C ALA A 46 -5.48 -1.51 -4.89
N GLY A 47 -4.97 -2.08 -3.79
CA GLY A 47 -5.34 -1.70 -2.43
C GLY A 47 -4.97 -0.24 -2.15
N LEU A 48 -3.74 0.15 -2.49
CA LEU A 48 -3.27 1.53 -2.35
C LEU A 48 -4.12 2.52 -3.14
N LEU A 49 -4.43 2.21 -4.40
CA LEU A 49 -5.30 3.06 -5.23
C LEU A 49 -6.70 3.19 -4.63
N ALA A 50 -7.23 2.13 -4.01
CA ALA A 50 -8.53 2.18 -3.38
C ALA A 50 -8.56 3.06 -2.13
N GLU A 51 -7.55 2.95 -1.28
CA GLU A 51 -7.37 3.83 -0.12
C GLU A 51 -7.22 5.30 -0.51
N GLU A 52 -6.56 5.57 -1.64
CA GLU A 52 -6.35 6.91 -2.18
C GLU A 52 -7.54 7.44 -3.00
N GLY A 53 -8.63 6.68 -3.14
CA GLY A 53 -9.83 7.12 -3.87
C GLY A 53 -9.68 7.11 -5.40
N PHE A 54 -8.75 6.29 -5.92
CA PHE A 54 -8.46 6.12 -7.35
C PHE A 54 -9.02 4.82 -7.96
N SER A 55 -9.79 4.01 -7.22
CA SER A 55 -10.29 2.68 -7.64
C SER A 55 -10.84 2.62 -9.07
N GLU A 56 -11.58 3.65 -9.49
CA GLU A 56 -12.24 3.71 -10.80
C GLU A 56 -11.59 4.69 -11.78
N ARG A 57 -10.49 5.35 -11.40
CA ARG A 57 -9.83 6.33 -12.26
C ARG A 57 -8.90 5.65 -13.27
N ARG A 58 -8.79 6.24 -14.47
CA ARG A 58 -7.79 5.86 -15.47
C ARG A 58 -6.44 6.47 -15.10
N VAL A 59 -5.77 5.83 -14.16
CA VAL A 59 -4.40 6.16 -13.75
C VAL A 59 -3.43 5.10 -14.26
N ALA A 60 -2.22 5.54 -14.58
CA ALA A 60 -1.06 4.67 -14.69
C ALA A 60 -0.29 4.74 -13.38
N VAL A 61 0.32 3.60 -13.00
CA VAL A 61 1.12 3.51 -11.78
C VAL A 61 2.54 3.14 -12.19
N GLU A 62 3.49 3.93 -11.74
CA GLU A 62 4.91 3.66 -11.83
C GLU A 62 5.41 3.20 -10.47
N VAL A 63 6.23 2.14 -10.44
CA VAL A 63 6.94 1.68 -9.25
C VAL A 63 8.42 1.68 -9.54
N ASN A 64 9.19 2.45 -8.78
CA ASN A 64 10.65 2.57 -8.89
C ASN A 64 11.15 2.94 -10.32
N GLY A 65 10.40 3.74 -11.08
CA GLY A 65 10.76 4.09 -12.45
C GLY A 65 10.10 3.22 -13.53
N GLU A 66 9.39 2.15 -13.16
CA GLU A 66 8.81 1.20 -14.09
C GLU A 66 7.28 1.26 -14.08
N ILE A 67 6.66 1.41 -15.26
CA ILE A 67 5.20 1.38 -15.39
C ILE A 67 4.69 -0.03 -15.14
N VAL A 68 3.84 -0.18 -14.12
CA VAL A 68 3.19 -1.45 -13.79
C VAL A 68 1.86 -1.57 -14.55
N PRO A 69 1.69 -2.58 -15.42
CA PRO A 69 0.43 -2.82 -16.12
C PRO A 69 -0.76 -2.99 -15.18
N ARG A 70 -1.93 -2.46 -15.57
CA ARG A 70 -3.16 -2.53 -14.76
C ARG A 70 -3.56 -3.95 -14.37
N THR A 71 -3.30 -4.93 -15.23
CA THR A 71 -3.55 -6.36 -14.95
C THR A 71 -2.75 -6.89 -13.76
N LEU A 72 -1.59 -6.27 -13.46
CA LEU A 72 -0.76 -6.64 -12.33
C LEU A 72 -1.10 -5.89 -11.05
N HIS A 73 -1.87 -4.80 -11.09
CA HIS A 73 -2.13 -3.96 -9.91
C HIS A 73 -2.72 -4.73 -8.73
N VAL A 74 -3.56 -5.74 -9.00
CA VAL A 74 -4.17 -6.58 -7.95
C VAL A 74 -3.16 -7.48 -7.27
N ASN A 75 -2.19 -8.01 -8.02
CA ASN A 75 -1.24 -9.03 -7.56
C ASN A 75 0.14 -8.46 -7.21
N TYR A 76 0.43 -7.22 -7.59
CA TYR A 76 1.69 -6.55 -7.30
C TYR A 76 1.66 -6.03 -5.85
N VAL A 77 2.36 -6.72 -4.96
CA VAL A 77 2.56 -6.33 -3.56
C VAL A 77 3.71 -5.35 -3.47
N LEU A 78 3.47 -4.20 -2.86
CA LEU A 78 4.50 -3.18 -2.63
C LEU A 78 5.48 -3.63 -1.55
N ARG A 79 6.65 -3.01 -1.50
CA ARG A 79 7.68 -3.30 -0.51
C ARG A 79 8.16 -2.02 0.17
N GLU A 80 8.73 -2.19 1.37
CA GLU A 80 9.39 -1.10 2.10
C GLU A 80 10.38 -0.37 1.18
N GLY A 81 10.27 0.95 1.15
CA GLY A 81 11.14 1.84 0.38
C GLY A 81 10.74 2.02 -1.09
N ASP A 82 9.70 1.34 -1.58
CA ASP A 82 9.23 1.52 -2.96
C ASP A 82 8.82 2.98 -3.20
N ARG A 83 9.15 3.48 -4.40
CA ARG A 83 8.67 4.77 -4.90
C ARG A 83 7.53 4.52 -5.87
N VAL A 84 6.36 5.03 -5.55
CA VAL A 84 5.13 4.84 -6.29
C VAL A 84 4.66 6.19 -6.80
N GLU A 85 4.52 6.32 -8.11
CA GLU A 85 3.98 7.51 -8.75
C GLU A 85 2.65 7.17 -9.44
N ILE A 86 1.59 7.89 -9.09
CA ILE A 86 0.26 7.77 -9.69
C ILE A 86 0.09 8.91 -10.67
N VAL A 87 0.14 8.60 -11.96
CA VAL A 87 0.00 9.59 -13.03
C VAL A 87 -1.31 9.41 -13.77
N HIS A 88 -1.94 10.52 -14.14
CA HIS A 88 -3.12 10.47 -15.01
C HIS A 88 -2.69 9.96 -16.38
N ALA A 89 -3.38 8.94 -16.89
CA ALA A 89 -3.14 8.49 -18.25
C ALA A 89 -3.62 9.60 -19.21
N LEU A 90 -2.69 10.26 -19.89
CA LEU A 90 -2.99 11.15 -21.01
C LEU A 90 -3.44 10.27 -22.19
N GLY A 91 -4.71 9.86 -22.18
CA GLY A 91 -5.31 9.14 -23.29
C GLY A 91 -5.61 10.11 -24.43
N GLY A 92 -4.75 10.12 -25.46
CA GLY A 92 -5.10 10.59 -26.79
C GLY A 92 -5.57 9.41 -27.64
N GLY A 93 -6.83 9.45 -28.09
CA GLY A 93 -7.49 8.43 -28.91
C GLY A 93 -9.00 8.45 -28.73
#